data_AF-A0A1X7J037-F1
#
_entry.id   AF-A0A1X7J037-F1
#
_cell.length_a   1.000
_cell.length_b   1.000
_cell.length_c   1.000
_cell.angle_alpha   90.00
_cell.angle_beta   90.00
_cell.angle_gamma   90.00
#
_symmetry.space_group_name_H-M   'P 1'
#
loop_
_entity.id
_entity.type
_entity.pdbx_description
1 polymer ?
#
loop_
_entity_poly.entity_id
_entity_poly.type
_entity_poly.pdbx_seq_one_letter_code
_entity_poly.pdbx_strand_id
1 'polypeptide(L)'
;MTNKFNLLFITSLLFIACADESPMESVNEYVSAAERQYAEDQEYQREEQIKQREQNDCYYGTSNHSASWCCSNYGYQCNTAKSSSSYYNYYYSSSSYKSSNSGSTSYNYLTQYKTMKFTLTYYKQLTSAWDGISAGGAYSDGDPTISFTIYFIASGGQSDSESTGTLLSLQDQGSWSGTATTTIFVPNGTQDIKVCPKVIDKDAFSNDDMSSGKCYTKTNIGKLANNSKVEQSDYNATKYDLEWEWYLY
;
A
#
# COMPACT_ATOMS: atom_id res chain seq x y z
N MET A 1 6.75 -36.37 -66.68
CA MET A 1 5.72 -37.42 -66.67
C MET A 1 5.29 -37.61 -65.23
N THR A 2 4.26 -36.87 -64.82
CA THR A 2 2.84 -37.28 -64.74
C THR A 2 2.51 -38.05 -63.47
N ASN A 3 1.79 -37.34 -62.59
CA ASN A 3 0.71 -37.78 -61.70
C ASN A 3 0.36 -39.27 -61.73
N LYS A 4 0.06 -39.83 -60.54
CA LYS A 4 -1.33 -40.18 -60.17
C LYS A 4 -1.42 -40.76 -58.76
N PHE A 5 -2.11 -40.02 -57.90
CA PHE A 5 -2.97 -40.55 -56.85
C PHE A 5 -3.89 -41.64 -57.44
N ASN A 6 -4.04 -42.76 -56.75
CA ASN A 6 -5.20 -43.62 -56.93
C ASN A 6 -5.72 -44.09 -55.57
N LEU A 7 -6.95 -43.65 -55.33
CA LEU A 7 -7.88 -44.01 -54.28
C LEU A 7 -8.61 -45.30 -54.71
N LEU A 8 -8.95 -46.18 -53.76
CA LEU A 8 -10.22 -46.94 -53.63
C LEU A 8 -9.97 -48.12 -52.66
N PHE A 9 -10.55 -48.09 -51.45
CA PHE A 9 -11.82 -48.73 -51.04
C PHE A 9 -11.74 -50.28 -51.14
N ILE A 10 -12.04 -51.08 -50.11
CA ILE A 10 -13.40 -51.37 -49.62
C ILE A 10 -13.33 -52.11 -48.26
N THR A 11 -14.16 -51.62 -47.33
CA THR A 11 -14.88 -52.23 -46.18
C THR A 11 -14.49 -53.57 -45.56
N SER A 12 -14.52 -53.59 -44.22
CA SER A 12 -15.37 -54.54 -43.48
C SER A 12 -15.77 -54.00 -42.11
N LEU A 13 -17.08 -53.90 -41.93
CA LEU A 13 -17.78 -53.67 -40.67
C LEU A 13 -17.51 -54.83 -39.70
N LEU A 14 -17.22 -54.52 -38.44
CA LEU A 14 -17.63 -55.38 -37.33
C LEU A 14 -18.19 -54.51 -36.21
N PHE A 15 -19.48 -54.73 -36.00
CA PHE A 15 -20.32 -54.21 -34.93
C PHE A 15 -19.75 -54.63 -33.56
N ILE A 16 -19.52 -53.65 -32.69
CA ILE A 16 -19.53 -53.88 -31.25
C ILE A 16 -20.72 -53.09 -30.70
N ALA A 17 -21.61 -53.84 -30.06
CA ALA A 17 -22.83 -53.38 -29.42
C ALA A 17 -22.51 -52.28 -28.40
N CYS A 18 -23.09 -51.09 -28.60
CA CYS A 18 -23.33 -50.18 -27.49
C CYS A 18 -24.44 -50.81 -26.66
N ALA A 19 -24.08 -51.31 -25.48
CA ALA A 19 -25.04 -51.55 -24.43
C ALA A 19 -25.74 -50.22 -24.10
N ASP A 20 -27.07 -50.25 -24.06
CA ASP A 20 -27.91 -49.22 -23.45
C ASP A 20 -27.59 -49.16 -21.95
N GLU A 21 -26.61 -48.34 -21.58
CA GLU A 21 -26.51 -47.77 -20.23
C GLU A 21 -26.33 -46.27 -20.40
N SER A 22 -27.42 -45.53 -20.16
CA SER A 22 -27.44 -44.07 -20.20
C SER A 22 -26.57 -43.50 -19.06
N PRO A 23 -25.47 -42.77 -19.34
CA PRO A 23 -24.68 -42.13 -18.29
C PRO A 23 -25.11 -40.67 -18.10
N MET A 24 -26.43 -40.39 -18.11
CA MET A 24 -26.95 -39.01 -18.04
C MET A 24 -27.96 -38.77 -16.91
N GLU A 25 -27.94 -39.57 -15.84
CA GLU A 25 -28.63 -39.19 -14.61
C GLU A 25 -27.72 -38.46 -13.60
N SER A 26 -26.39 -38.66 -13.66
CA SER A 26 -25.47 -37.98 -12.73
C SER A 26 -25.02 -36.60 -13.21
N VAL A 27 -24.97 -36.34 -14.52
CA VAL A 27 -24.46 -35.06 -15.09
C VAL A 27 -25.32 -33.87 -14.64
N ASN A 28 -26.63 -34.06 -14.47
CA ASN A 28 -27.54 -32.98 -14.07
C ASN A 28 -27.32 -32.55 -12.61
N GLU A 29 -26.90 -33.48 -11.74
CA GLU A 29 -26.56 -33.17 -10.35
C GLU A 29 -25.23 -32.39 -10.25
N TYR A 30 -24.22 -32.77 -11.03
CA TYR A 30 -22.91 -32.09 -11.07
C TYR A 30 -22.97 -30.69 -11.71
N VAL A 31 -23.76 -30.48 -12.77
CA VAL A 31 -23.98 -29.14 -13.35
C VAL A 31 -24.67 -28.24 -12.33
N SER A 32 -25.67 -28.76 -11.60
CA SER A 32 -26.37 -27.99 -10.56
C SER A 32 -25.49 -27.61 -9.36
N ALA A 33 -24.47 -28.41 -9.05
CA ALA A 33 -23.51 -28.13 -7.98
C ALA A 33 -22.47 -27.09 -8.42
N ALA A 34 -21.95 -27.21 -9.64
CA ALA A 34 -21.00 -26.25 -10.22
C ALA A 34 -21.65 -24.86 -10.43
N GLU A 35 -22.92 -24.80 -10.85
CA GLU A 35 -23.66 -23.55 -10.97
C GLU A 35 -23.92 -22.88 -9.61
N ARG A 36 -24.20 -23.66 -8.57
CA ARG A 36 -24.32 -23.13 -7.20
C ARG A 36 -23.00 -22.57 -6.69
N GLN A 37 -21.91 -23.31 -6.87
CA GLN A 37 -20.59 -22.85 -6.45
C GLN A 37 -20.16 -21.57 -7.18
N TYR A 38 -20.43 -21.46 -8.49
CA TYR A 38 -20.16 -20.25 -9.24
C TYR A 38 -20.99 -19.04 -8.76
N ALA A 39 -22.25 -19.27 -8.38
CA ALA A 39 -23.09 -18.23 -7.80
C ALA A 39 -22.59 -17.76 -6.43
N GLU A 40 -22.17 -18.70 -5.57
CA GLU A 40 -21.56 -18.42 -4.26
C GLU A 40 -20.25 -17.63 -4.41
N ASP A 41 -19.38 -18.01 -5.35
CA ASP A 41 -18.13 -17.30 -5.62
C ASP A 41 -18.39 -15.86 -6.13
N GLN A 42 -19.40 -15.66 -6.98
CA GLN A 42 -19.79 -14.32 -7.44
C GLN A 42 -20.31 -13.44 -6.30
N GLU A 43 -21.09 -14.03 -5.38
CA GLU A 43 -21.61 -13.33 -4.21
C GLU A 43 -20.47 -12.92 -3.28
N TYR A 44 -19.55 -13.84 -2.98
CA TYR A 44 -18.35 -13.57 -2.17
C TYR A 44 -17.51 -12.42 -2.75
N GLN A 45 -17.23 -12.45 -4.06
CA GLN A 45 -16.46 -11.38 -4.72
C GLN A 45 -17.16 -10.02 -4.65
N ARG A 46 -18.49 -10.01 -4.75
CA ARG A 46 -19.28 -8.78 -4.61
C ARG A 46 -19.23 -8.25 -3.19
N GLU A 47 -19.34 -9.11 -2.19
CA GLU A 47 -19.23 -8.72 -0.78
C GLU A 47 -17.85 -8.15 -0.45
N GLU A 48 -16.76 -8.74 -0.95
CA GLU A 48 -15.42 -8.18 -0.80
C GLU A 48 -15.30 -6.78 -1.41
N GLN A 49 -15.85 -6.57 -2.61
CA GLN A 49 -15.84 -5.26 -3.25
C GLN A 49 -16.66 -4.22 -2.47
N ILE A 50 -17.81 -4.60 -1.92
CA ILE A 50 -18.63 -3.73 -1.07
C ILE A 50 -17.85 -3.37 0.19
N LYS A 51 -17.25 -4.36 0.86
CA LYS A 51 -16.48 -4.16 2.08
C LYS A 51 -15.26 -3.26 1.83
N GLN A 52 -14.54 -3.44 0.72
CA GLN A 52 -13.45 -2.55 0.33
C GLN A 52 -13.93 -1.13 0.06
N ARG A 53 -15.06 -0.97 -0.64
CA ARG A 53 -15.64 0.35 -0.91
C ARG A 53 -16.04 1.05 0.39
N GLU A 54 -16.75 0.37 1.28
CA GLU A 54 -17.15 0.91 2.59
C GLU A 54 -15.95 1.26 3.45
N GLN A 55 -14.92 0.41 3.44
CA GLN A 55 -13.65 0.68 4.11
C GLN A 55 -12.98 1.94 3.56
N ASN A 56 -12.90 2.08 2.23
CA ASN A 56 -12.35 3.26 1.56
C ASN A 56 -13.17 4.51 1.87
N ASP A 57 -14.50 4.40 1.88
CA ASP A 57 -15.36 5.53 2.20
C ASP A 57 -15.20 5.97 3.66
N CYS A 58 -15.08 5.03 4.59
CA CYS A 58 -14.76 5.34 5.99
C CYS A 58 -13.35 5.92 6.14
N TYR A 59 -12.42 5.42 5.33
CA TYR A 59 -11.03 5.87 5.31
C TYR A 59 -10.89 7.30 4.81
N TYR A 60 -11.55 7.68 3.70
CA TYR A 60 -11.54 9.03 3.15
C TYR A 60 -12.55 9.99 3.82
N GLY A 61 -13.39 9.48 4.73
CA GLY A 61 -14.43 10.27 5.39
C GLY A 61 -15.61 10.63 4.48
N THR A 62 -15.82 9.88 3.40
CA THR A 62 -16.93 10.02 2.44
C THR A 62 -18.09 9.07 2.72
N SER A 63 -17.95 8.19 3.72
CA SER A 63 -18.99 7.21 4.10
C SER A 63 -20.28 7.86 4.54
N ASN A 64 -21.40 7.21 4.21
CA ASN A 64 -22.72 7.54 4.75
C ASN A 64 -22.90 7.05 6.20
N HIS A 65 -21.97 6.24 6.72
CA HIS A 65 -22.00 5.79 8.11
C HIS A 65 -21.44 6.85 9.07
N SER A 66 -21.81 6.76 10.35
CA SER A 66 -21.26 7.65 11.36
C SER A 66 -19.77 7.38 11.59
N ALA A 67 -19.02 8.41 11.99
CA ALA A 67 -17.63 8.27 12.37
C ALA A 67 -17.41 7.26 13.52
N SER A 68 -18.38 7.09 14.42
CA SER A 68 -18.34 6.04 15.45
C SER A 68 -18.45 4.64 14.86
N TRP A 69 -19.27 4.44 13.83
CA TRP A 69 -19.39 3.17 13.14
C TRP A 69 -18.12 2.84 12.34
N CYS A 70 -17.58 3.81 11.60
CA CYS A 70 -16.31 3.65 10.88
C CYS A 70 -15.16 3.29 11.84
N CYS A 71 -15.18 3.84 13.05
CA CYS A 71 -14.20 3.51 14.07
C CYS A 71 -14.34 2.09 14.58
N SER A 72 -15.56 1.68 14.94
CA SER A 72 -15.79 0.33 15.47
C SER A 72 -15.54 -0.77 14.45
N ASN A 73 -15.84 -0.54 13.17
CA ASN A 73 -15.71 -1.55 12.13
C ASN A 73 -14.34 -1.55 11.44
N TYR A 74 -13.75 -0.37 11.23
CA TYR A 74 -12.53 -0.22 10.43
C TYR A 74 -11.42 0.58 11.13
N GLY A 75 -11.65 1.11 12.33
CA GLY A 75 -10.68 1.93 13.08
C GLY A 75 -10.41 3.32 12.49
N TYR A 76 -11.21 3.74 11.51
CA TYR A 76 -11.11 5.06 10.89
C TYR A 76 -12.06 6.06 11.56
N GLN A 77 -11.74 7.35 11.51
CA GLN A 77 -12.61 8.43 12.03
C GLN A 77 -12.94 8.35 13.54
N CYS A 78 -12.09 7.72 14.37
CA CYS A 78 -12.35 7.37 15.77
C CYS A 78 -12.64 8.49 16.80
N ASN A 79 -12.83 9.73 16.38
CA ASN A 79 -12.80 10.87 17.29
C ASN A 79 -14.09 11.70 17.37
N THR A 80 -15.23 11.14 17.00
CA THR A 80 -16.54 11.69 17.40
C THR A 80 -17.08 11.09 18.71
N ALA A 81 -16.50 10.00 19.21
CA ALA A 81 -16.94 9.36 20.45
C ALA A 81 -16.18 9.86 21.69
N LYS A 82 -16.42 11.12 22.09
CA LYS A 82 -16.38 11.43 23.53
C LYS A 82 -17.66 10.89 24.16
N SER A 83 -17.60 9.66 24.67
CA SER A 83 -18.41 9.06 25.77
C SER A 83 -18.24 7.54 25.64
N SER A 84 -17.62 6.81 26.56
CA SER A 84 -18.15 6.58 27.90
C SER A 84 -17.09 5.92 28.79
N SER A 85 -16.80 6.48 29.96
CA SER A 85 -16.67 5.70 31.20
C SER A 85 -16.69 6.62 32.43
N SER A 86 -17.59 6.24 33.32
CA SER A 86 -17.88 6.70 34.68
C SER A 86 -16.71 7.19 35.54
N TYR A 87 -16.86 8.39 36.12
CA TYR A 87 -16.51 8.61 37.53
C TYR A 87 -17.45 9.65 38.18
N TYR A 88 -17.83 9.35 39.42
CA TYR A 88 -18.90 9.96 40.21
C TYR A 88 -18.35 11.10 41.09
N ASN A 89 -19.23 12.07 41.43
CA ASN A 89 -19.14 13.06 42.54
C ASN A 89 -18.07 14.18 42.41
N TYR A 90 -18.31 15.46 42.78
CA TYR A 90 -19.22 16.03 43.78
C TYR A 90 -19.46 17.54 43.51
N TYR A 91 -20.58 18.04 44.02
CA TYR A 91 -21.05 19.43 44.14
C TYR A 91 -19.98 20.55 44.26
N TYR A 92 -20.16 21.67 43.54
CA TYR A 92 -20.64 22.93 44.14
C TYR A 92 -21.07 23.97 43.08
N SER A 93 -22.12 24.69 43.42
CA SER A 93 -22.78 25.73 42.62
C SER A 93 -21.99 27.03 42.51
N SER A 94 -22.34 27.76 41.44
CA SER A 94 -22.52 29.21 41.33
C SER A 94 -21.44 30.09 40.68
N SER A 95 -21.96 30.81 39.68
CA SER A 95 -21.61 32.15 39.18
C SER A 95 -20.34 32.35 38.36
N SER A 96 -20.59 32.66 37.06
CA SER A 96 -19.85 33.58 36.17
C SER A 96 -18.38 33.19 35.93
N TYR A 97 -17.78 33.25 34.75
CA TYR A 97 -17.67 34.32 33.77
C TYR A 97 -17.21 33.64 32.47
N LYS A 98 -17.66 34.17 31.34
CA LYS A 98 -17.19 33.79 30.01
C LYS A 98 -15.66 33.89 29.93
N SER A 99 -15.02 32.81 29.52
CA SER A 99 -13.80 32.87 28.73
C SER A 99 -13.89 31.78 27.67
N SER A 100 -14.30 32.19 26.48
CA SER A 100 -14.19 31.40 25.26
C SER A 100 -12.71 31.30 24.89
N ASN A 101 -11.96 30.48 25.62
CA ASN A 101 -10.71 29.95 25.11
C ASN A 101 -11.09 28.85 24.11
N SER A 102 -11.06 29.19 22.83
CA SER A 102 -10.94 28.21 21.74
C SER A 102 -9.57 27.54 21.89
N GLY A 103 -9.46 26.64 22.86
CA GLY A 103 -8.34 25.74 22.96
C GLY A 103 -8.42 24.83 21.76
N SER A 104 -7.59 25.09 20.75
CA SER A 104 -7.39 24.17 19.64
C SER A 104 -6.97 22.84 20.25
N THR A 105 -7.91 21.88 20.31
CA THR A 105 -7.61 20.52 20.75
C THR A 105 -6.65 19.95 19.71
N SER A 106 -5.36 19.99 20.01
CA SER A 106 -4.31 19.43 19.17
C SER A 106 -4.42 17.91 19.20
N TYR A 107 -4.94 17.34 18.12
CA TYR A 107 -5.09 15.89 17.97
C TYR A 107 -3.75 15.26 17.57
N ASN A 108 -3.51 14.01 17.98
CA ASN A 108 -2.33 13.25 17.56
C ASN A 108 -2.44 12.77 16.11
N TYR A 109 -3.63 12.80 15.51
CA TYR A 109 -3.92 12.31 14.16
C TYR A 109 -4.51 13.42 13.29
N LEU A 110 -4.50 13.21 11.97
CA LEU A 110 -5.09 14.15 11.02
C LEU A 110 -6.62 14.14 11.08
N THR A 111 -7.25 15.29 11.34
CA THR A 111 -8.73 15.40 11.34
C THR A 111 -9.33 15.54 9.94
N GLN A 112 -8.50 15.90 8.96
CA GLN A 112 -8.85 16.02 7.55
C GLN A 112 -7.70 15.43 6.72
N TYR A 113 -8.00 14.99 5.50
CA TYR A 113 -6.93 14.54 4.60
C TYR A 113 -5.97 15.71 4.34
N LYS A 114 -4.71 15.38 4.07
CA LYS A 114 -3.70 16.35 3.66
C LYS A 114 -2.97 15.85 2.43
N THR A 115 -2.27 16.74 1.79
CA THR A 115 -1.34 16.36 0.75
C THR A 115 0.08 16.35 1.31
N MET A 116 0.80 15.26 1.09
CA MET A 116 2.23 15.17 1.39
C MET A 116 3.03 15.51 0.15
N LYS A 117 3.97 16.46 0.28
CA LYS A 117 5.08 16.57 -0.67
C LYS A 117 6.24 15.75 -0.13
N PHE A 118 6.65 14.73 -0.87
CA PHE A 118 7.77 13.86 -0.52
C PHE A 118 8.94 14.12 -1.47
N THR A 119 10.14 14.36 -0.96
CA THR A 119 11.30 14.75 -1.75
C THR A 119 12.54 13.95 -1.35
N LEU A 120 13.12 13.22 -2.29
CA LEU A 120 14.47 12.69 -2.16
C LEU A 120 15.47 13.85 -2.41
N THR A 121 16.47 13.98 -1.55
CA THR A 121 17.42 15.10 -1.58
C THR A 121 18.86 14.67 -1.85
N TYR A 122 19.22 13.46 -1.43
CA TYR A 122 20.59 12.98 -1.51
C TYR A 122 20.69 11.47 -1.67
N TYR A 123 21.67 11.04 -2.46
CA TYR A 123 22.13 9.66 -2.54
C TYR A 123 23.66 9.64 -2.70
N LYS A 124 24.32 8.69 -2.04
CA LYS A 124 25.73 8.39 -2.30
C LYS A 124 26.03 6.93 -2.02
N GLN A 125 26.75 6.29 -2.92
CA GLN A 125 27.30 4.96 -2.75
C GLN A 125 28.50 4.98 -1.78
N LEU A 126 28.59 3.99 -0.88
CA LEU A 126 29.64 3.87 0.13
C LEU A 126 30.53 2.64 -0.06
N THR A 127 30.07 1.63 -0.78
CA THR A 127 30.80 0.39 -1.03
C THR A 127 31.02 0.21 -2.52
N SER A 128 32.20 -0.23 -2.94
CA SER A 128 32.48 -0.54 -4.35
C SER A 128 31.85 -1.87 -4.79
N ALA A 129 31.91 -2.13 -6.10
CA ALA A 129 31.53 -3.38 -6.76
C ALA A 129 30.05 -3.72 -6.56
N TRP A 130 29.19 -2.73 -6.75
CA TRP A 130 27.75 -2.94 -6.87
C TRP A 130 27.48 -3.83 -8.10
N ASP A 131 28.04 -3.50 -9.26
CA ASP A 131 28.00 -4.35 -10.48
C ASP A 131 29.03 -5.52 -10.49
N GLY A 132 29.64 -5.86 -9.35
CA GLY A 132 30.64 -6.94 -9.24
C GLY A 132 32.04 -6.67 -9.84
N ILE A 133 32.24 -5.55 -10.55
CA ILE A 133 33.57 -5.07 -10.99
C ILE A 133 33.85 -3.76 -10.29
N SER A 134 34.85 -3.74 -9.39
CA SER A 134 35.27 -2.49 -8.76
C SER A 134 35.82 -1.54 -9.83
N ALA A 135 35.14 -0.41 -10.07
CA ALA A 135 35.61 0.64 -10.98
C ALA A 135 36.80 1.44 -10.39
N GLY A 136 37.84 0.75 -9.93
CA GLY A 136 39.09 1.38 -9.45
C GLY A 136 38.93 2.25 -8.21
N GLY A 137 37.92 2.01 -7.38
CA GLY A 137 37.71 2.72 -6.11
C GLY A 137 36.86 3.99 -6.18
N ALA A 138 36.18 4.26 -7.31
CA ALA A 138 35.40 5.49 -7.49
C ALA A 138 33.99 5.49 -6.86
N TYR A 139 33.54 4.37 -6.25
CA TYR A 139 32.19 4.20 -5.70
C TYR A 139 31.10 4.67 -6.68
N SER A 140 31.20 4.31 -7.96
CA SER A 140 30.33 4.80 -9.04
C SER A 140 29.96 3.70 -10.03
N ASP A 141 30.06 2.45 -9.61
CA ASP A 141 29.80 1.24 -10.38
C ASP A 141 28.46 0.63 -9.97
N GLY A 142 27.48 1.49 -9.70
CA GLY A 142 26.13 1.08 -9.37
C GLY A 142 25.12 1.90 -10.15
N ASP A 143 24.00 1.27 -10.44
CA ASP A 143 22.86 1.77 -11.20
C ASP A 143 21.63 1.92 -10.27
N PRO A 144 21.69 2.85 -9.28
CA PRO A 144 20.68 2.92 -8.23
C PRO A 144 19.33 3.36 -8.77
N THR A 145 18.31 2.58 -8.41
CA THR A 145 16.89 2.87 -8.56
C THR A 145 16.26 3.02 -7.17
N ILE A 146 15.83 4.22 -6.82
CA ILE A 146 15.38 4.59 -5.48
C ILE A 146 13.88 4.87 -5.49
N SER A 147 13.17 4.23 -4.56
CA SER A 147 11.74 4.39 -4.31
C SER A 147 11.44 4.25 -2.82
N PHE A 148 10.23 4.62 -2.39
CA PHE A 148 9.81 4.50 -1.00
C PHE A 148 8.39 3.94 -0.93
N THR A 149 8.14 3.11 0.08
CA THR A 149 6.79 2.76 0.51
C THR A 149 6.45 3.55 1.75
N ILE A 150 5.34 4.27 1.73
CA ILE A 150 4.86 5.10 2.83
C ILE A 150 3.63 4.43 3.42
N TYR A 151 3.65 4.13 4.72
CA TYR A 151 2.53 3.56 5.45
C TYR A 151 1.83 4.64 6.28
N PHE A 152 0.50 4.67 6.20
CA PHE A 152 -0.39 5.54 6.98
C PHE A 152 -1.04 4.72 8.07
N ILE A 153 -0.68 4.97 9.33
CA ILE A 153 -1.10 4.15 10.47
C ILE A 153 -2.11 4.94 11.29
N ALA A 154 -3.32 4.39 11.42
CA ALA A 154 -4.40 4.94 12.24
C ALA A 154 -4.20 4.60 13.73
N SER A 155 -4.90 5.32 14.63
CA SER A 155 -4.81 5.11 16.07
C SER A 155 -5.20 3.69 16.53
N GLY A 156 -6.04 2.99 15.75
CA GLY A 156 -6.44 1.61 16.01
C GLY A 156 -5.46 0.55 15.49
N GLY A 157 -4.34 0.96 14.88
CA GLY A 157 -3.33 0.06 14.32
C GLY A 157 -3.58 -0.38 12.88
N GLN A 158 -4.72 -0.03 12.28
CA GLN A 158 -4.94 -0.21 10.84
C GLN A 158 -3.91 0.60 10.06
N SER A 159 -3.40 0.00 8.99
CA SER A 159 -2.41 0.63 8.12
C SER A 159 -2.81 0.49 6.66
N ASP A 160 -2.66 1.58 5.92
CA ASP A 160 -2.65 1.59 4.46
C ASP A 160 -1.26 2.00 3.96
N SER A 161 -0.99 1.87 2.66
CA SER A 161 0.30 2.27 2.10
C SER A 161 0.22 2.77 0.67
N GLU A 162 1.10 3.72 0.35
CA GLU A 162 1.31 4.22 -1.01
C GLU A 162 2.79 4.16 -1.38
N SER A 163 3.07 3.86 -2.66
CA SER A 163 4.44 3.89 -3.20
C SER A 163 4.71 5.23 -3.85
N THR A 164 5.93 5.75 -3.68
CA THR A 164 6.37 6.95 -4.41
C THR A 164 6.57 6.71 -5.90
N GLY A 165 6.58 5.44 -6.33
CA GLY A 165 7.24 5.04 -7.58
C GLY A 165 8.75 5.28 -7.52
N THR A 166 9.42 5.14 -8.66
CA THR A 166 10.84 5.47 -8.80
C THR A 166 11.01 6.99 -8.78
N LEU A 167 11.69 7.51 -7.76
CA LEU A 167 12.05 8.93 -7.66
C LEU A 167 13.40 9.22 -8.33
N LEU A 168 14.34 8.27 -8.27
CA LEU A 168 15.66 8.41 -8.86
C LEU A 168 16.06 7.11 -9.54
N SER A 169 16.62 7.23 -10.74
CA SER A 169 17.27 6.15 -11.46
C SER A 169 18.50 6.75 -12.12
N LEU A 170 19.68 6.25 -11.76
CA LEU A 170 20.96 6.69 -12.31
C LEU A 170 21.66 5.50 -12.97
N GLN A 171 22.69 5.80 -13.76
CA GLN A 171 23.58 4.81 -14.35
C GLN A 171 25.03 5.19 -14.09
N ASP A 172 25.85 4.24 -13.63
CA ASP A 172 27.27 4.41 -13.31
C ASP A 172 27.54 5.67 -12.46
N GLN A 173 26.67 5.94 -11.47
CA GLN A 173 26.70 7.20 -10.74
C GLN A 173 26.72 7.00 -9.22
N GLY A 174 27.88 7.31 -8.66
CA GLY A 174 28.17 7.12 -7.24
C GLY A 174 27.55 8.11 -6.27
N SER A 175 27.06 9.24 -6.77
CA SER A 175 26.40 10.23 -5.92
C SER A 175 25.49 11.17 -6.69
N TRP A 176 24.46 11.63 -6.00
CA TRP A 176 23.51 12.60 -6.50
C TRP A 176 23.02 13.49 -5.36
N SER A 177 22.88 14.78 -5.64
CA SER A 177 22.26 15.75 -4.75
C SER A 177 21.34 16.63 -5.57
N GLY A 178 20.11 16.83 -5.12
CA GLY A 178 19.12 17.59 -5.88
C GLY A 178 17.74 17.46 -5.27
N THR A 179 16.71 17.51 -6.10
CA THR A 179 15.33 17.31 -5.66
C THR A 179 14.60 16.41 -6.64
N ALA A 180 14.14 15.25 -6.16
CA ALA A 180 13.21 14.40 -6.87
C ALA A 180 11.96 14.24 -6.00
N THR A 181 10.82 14.74 -6.49
CA THR A 181 9.62 14.93 -5.68
C THR A 181 8.43 14.15 -6.23
N THR A 182 7.61 13.61 -5.33
CA THR A 182 6.25 13.17 -5.63
C THR A 182 5.26 13.78 -4.64
N THR A 183 3.98 13.64 -4.95
CA THR A 183 2.87 14.11 -4.13
C THR A 183 1.93 12.96 -3.85
N ILE A 184 1.58 12.78 -2.58
CA ILE A 184 0.83 11.63 -2.08
C ILE A 184 -0.31 12.14 -1.18
N PHE A 185 -1.46 11.49 -1.23
CA PHE A 185 -2.57 11.81 -0.34
C PHE A 185 -2.37 11.14 1.02
N VAL A 186 -2.47 11.91 2.10
CA VAL A 186 -2.41 11.39 3.48
C VAL A 186 -3.81 11.41 4.05
N PRO A 187 -4.41 10.25 4.32
CA PRO A 187 -5.81 10.22 4.69
C PRO A 187 -6.06 10.69 6.12
N ASN A 188 -7.28 11.17 6.38
CA ASN A 188 -7.66 11.54 7.73
C ASN A 188 -7.65 10.29 8.65
N GLY A 189 -7.48 10.52 9.94
CA GLY A 189 -7.26 9.46 10.92
C GLY A 189 -5.82 8.97 11.01
N THR A 190 -4.94 9.32 10.06
CA THR A 190 -3.51 9.00 10.13
C THR A 190 -2.90 9.61 11.38
N GLN A 191 -2.41 8.75 12.28
CA GLN A 191 -1.72 9.13 13.51
C GLN A 191 -0.21 9.09 13.33
N ASP A 192 0.29 8.06 12.67
CA ASP A 192 1.72 7.84 12.44
C ASP A 192 1.99 7.60 10.94
N ILE A 193 3.12 8.10 10.45
CA ILE A 193 3.61 7.85 9.09
C ILE A 193 4.91 7.08 9.20
N LYS A 194 5.02 5.95 8.49
CA LYS A 194 6.23 5.12 8.43
C LYS A 194 6.74 5.04 7.01
N VAL A 195 7.97 5.45 6.77
CA VAL A 195 8.59 5.49 5.44
C VAL A 195 9.64 4.38 5.34
N CYS A 196 9.54 3.52 4.33
CA CYS A 196 10.48 2.44 4.06
C CYS A 196 11.20 2.71 2.73
N PRO A 197 12.50 3.06 2.75
CA PRO A 197 13.28 3.21 1.53
C PRO A 197 13.50 1.86 0.84
N LYS A 198 13.56 1.91 -0.49
CA LYS A 198 13.96 0.79 -1.34
C LYS A 198 14.99 1.26 -2.35
N VAL A 199 16.16 0.64 -2.33
CA VAL A 199 17.29 0.94 -3.21
C VAL A 199 17.66 -0.33 -3.94
N ILE A 200 17.40 -0.33 -5.24
CA ILE A 200 17.72 -1.44 -6.13
C ILE A 200 18.86 -1.02 -7.04
N ASP A 201 19.92 -1.80 -7.04
CA ASP A 201 20.95 -1.71 -8.06
C ASP A 201 20.51 -2.48 -9.29
N LYS A 202 20.61 -1.88 -10.48
CA LYS A 202 19.97 -2.40 -11.67
C LYS A 202 20.99 -2.86 -12.70
N ASP A 203 21.21 -4.17 -12.77
CA ASP A 203 22.03 -4.75 -13.83
C ASP A 203 21.24 -5.19 -15.07
N ALA A 204 21.99 -5.50 -16.13
CA ALA A 204 21.44 -6.08 -17.36
C ALA A 204 20.77 -7.46 -17.17
N PHE A 205 21.19 -8.23 -16.15
CA PHE A 205 20.78 -9.63 -15.99
C PHE A 205 20.06 -9.94 -14.69
N SER A 206 20.39 -9.23 -13.59
CA SER A 206 19.76 -9.46 -12.28
C SER A 206 19.89 -8.20 -11.45
N ASN A 207 18.79 -7.68 -10.92
CA ASN A 207 18.85 -6.53 -10.03
C ASN A 207 19.20 -6.97 -8.61
N ASP A 208 20.04 -6.19 -7.93
CA ASP A 208 20.45 -6.44 -6.56
C ASP A 208 19.72 -5.51 -5.57
N ASP A 209 19.15 -6.09 -4.51
CA ASP A 209 18.53 -5.30 -3.44
C ASP A 209 19.59 -4.79 -2.46
N MET A 210 19.82 -3.48 -2.49
CA MET A 210 20.77 -2.81 -1.62
C MET A 210 20.10 -2.23 -0.36
N SER A 211 18.77 -2.31 -0.24
CA SER A 211 17.98 -1.68 0.83
C SER A 211 18.44 -2.10 2.23
N SER A 212 18.41 -1.17 3.19
CA SER A 212 18.72 -1.46 4.60
C SER A 212 17.70 -2.39 5.28
N GLY A 213 16.50 -2.50 4.70
CA GLY A 213 15.35 -3.18 5.29
C GLY A 213 14.74 -2.44 6.49
N LYS A 214 15.12 -1.18 6.72
CA LYS A 214 14.58 -0.35 7.81
C LYS A 214 13.54 0.65 7.33
N CYS A 215 12.64 0.98 8.25
CA CYS A 215 11.60 1.97 8.05
C CYS A 215 11.61 2.98 9.19
N TYR A 216 11.22 4.21 8.88
CA TYR A 216 11.36 5.36 9.75
C TYR A 216 10.00 5.97 10.06
N THR A 217 9.59 5.90 11.32
CA THR A 217 8.26 6.31 11.77
C THR A 217 8.27 7.70 12.40
N LYS A 218 7.39 8.58 11.92
CA LYS A 218 7.02 9.82 12.59
C LYS A 218 5.64 9.65 13.23
N THR A 219 5.57 9.87 14.54
CA THR A 219 4.32 9.76 15.29
C THR A 219 3.66 11.11 15.53
N ASN A 220 2.39 11.07 15.93
CA ASN A 220 1.60 12.26 16.28
C ASN A 220 1.48 13.26 15.12
N ILE A 221 1.19 12.76 13.93
CA ILE A 221 1.11 13.53 12.68
C ILE A 221 0.10 14.69 12.76
N GLY A 222 -0.97 14.54 13.54
CA GLY A 222 -1.95 15.61 13.78
C GLY A 222 -1.38 16.87 14.43
N LYS A 223 -0.21 16.76 15.08
CA LYS A 223 0.49 17.87 15.72
C LYS A 223 1.48 18.59 14.80
N LEU A 224 1.74 18.05 13.60
CA LEU A 224 2.64 18.69 12.65
C LEU A 224 1.98 19.94 12.08
N ALA A 225 2.69 21.06 12.18
CA ALA A 225 2.30 22.28 11.50
C ALA A 225 2.34 22.07 9.99
N ASN A 226 1.42 22.73 9.26
CA ASN A 226 1.44 22.70 7.81
C ASN A 226 2.77 23.25 7.30
N ASN A 227 3.29 22.65 6.23
CA ASN A 227 4.59 22.94 5.63
C ASN A 227 5.79 22.75 6.57
N SER A 228 5.60 22.14 7.75
CA SER A 228 6.72 21.75 8.61
C SER A 228 7.44 20.56 7.98
N LYS A 229 8.69 20.79 7.59
CA LYS A 229 9.56 19.77 7.02
C LYS A 229 9.93 18.71 8.07
N VAL A 230 9.89 17.46 7.66
CA VAL A 230 10.42 16.31 8.39
C VAL A 230 11.56 15.74 7.55
N GLU A 231 12.78 15.92 8.03
CA GLU A 231 14.01 15.41 7.40
C GLU A 231 14.34 14.03 7.97
N GLN A 232 14.75 13.11 7.11
CA GLN A 232 15.07 11.73 7.46
C GLN A 232 16.22 11.21 6.59
N SER A 233 16.93 10.22 7.10
CA SER A 233 17.98 9.51 6.38
C SER A 233 17.95 8.03 6.69
N ASP A 234 18.50 7.21 5.79
CA ASP A 234 18.63 5.78 6.01
C ASP A 234 19.91 5.47 6.79
N TYR A 235 19.95 5.85 8.06
CA TYR A 235 21.13 5.68 8.92
C TYR A 235 21.47 4.21 9.24
N ASN A 236 20.65 3.26 8.79
CA ASN A 236 20.91 1.83 8.91
C ASN A 236 21.51 1.21 7.65
N ALA A 237 21.54 1.94 6.53
CA ALA A 237 22.22 1.49 5.33
C ALA A 237 23.75 1.47 5.55
N THR A 238 24.40 0.42 5.08
CA THR A 238 25.87 0.29 5.13
C THR A 238 26.52 0.44 3.75
N LYS A 239 25.72 0.31 2.68
CA LYS A 239 26.17 0.35 1.29
C LYS A 239 26.01 1.72 0.64
N TYR A 240 25.18 2.59 1.20
CA TYR A 240 24.87 3.92 0.69
C TYR A 240 24.50 4.88 1.82
N ASP A 241 24.57 6.17 1.53
CA ASP A 241 23.90 7.26 2.25
C ASP A 241 22.68 7.70 1.44
N LEU A 242 21.55 7.93 2.13
CA LEU A 242 20.29 8.33 1.52
C LEU A 242 19.57 9.33 2.43
N GLU A 243 19.16 10.47 1.89
CA GLU A 243 18.40 11.48 2.62
C GLU A 243 17.13 11.90 1.85
N TRP A 244 16.06 12.11 2.60
CA TRP A 244 14.80 12.60 2.07
C TRP A 244 14.09 13.50 3.10
N GLU A 245 13.13 14.24 2.61
CA GLU A 245 12.29 15.11 3.41
C GLU A 245 10.84 15.05 2.94
N TRP A 246 9.92 15.35 3.84
CA TRP A 246 8.52 15.54 3.48
C TRP A 246 7.82 16.54 4.38
N TYR A 247 6.71 17.09 3.89
CA TYR A 247 5.81 17.93 4.70
C TYR A 247 4.37 17.77 4.24
N LEU A 248 3.44 18.15 5.11
CA LEU A 248 2.00 18.10 4.84
C LEU A 248 1.44 19.51 4.63
N TYR A 249 0.50 19.68 3.69
CA TYR A 249 -0.21 20.93 3.45
C TYR A 249 -1.71 20.73 3.23
#